data_AF-A0A349MBZ6-F1
#
_entry.id   AF-A0A349MBZ6-F1
#
_cell.length_a   1.000
_cell.length_b   1.000
_cell.length_c   1.000
_cell.angle_alpha   90.00
_cell.angle_beta   90.00
_cell.angle_gamma   90.00
#
_symmetry.space_group_name_H-M   'P 1'
#
loop_
_entity.id
_entity.type
_entity.pdbx_description
1 polymer ?
#
loop_
_entity_poly.entity_id
_entity_poly.type
_entity_poly.pdbx_seq_one_letter_code
_entity_poly.pdbx_strand_id
1 'polypeptide(L)' 'FNKRITDIHDFDPEVLSIFSRAALESIKKGGEDWVSMVPDFVDRIIKENCLFGYCGAPKSEEKQASEDPAEAAARAIEQK' A
#
# COMPACT_ATOMS: atom_id res chain seq x y z
N PHE A 1 9.29 29.06 31.03
CA PHE A 1 9.13 28.45 29.69
C PHE A 1 10.25 27.43 29.49
N ASN A 2 9.93 26.17 29.17
CA ASN A 2 10.81 25.03 29.44
C ASN A 2 11.76 24.62 28.30
N LYS A 3 12.16 25.53 27.37
CA LYS A 3 13.16 25.40 26.26
C LYS A 3 13.27 24.07 25.47
N ARG A 4 12.34 23.13 25.62
CA ARG A 4 12.34 21.79 25.01
C ARG A 4 11.56 21.73 23.69
N ILE A 5 10.93 22.84 23.30
CA ILE A 5 10.17 22.98 22.07
C ILE A 5 10.69 24.24 21.37
N THR A 6 10.97 24.12 20.09
CA THR A 6 11.46 25.20 19.22
C THR A 6 10.78 25.05 17.87
N ASP A 7 10.32 26.16 17.31
CA ASP A 7 9.68 26.19 16.01
C ASP A 7 10.71 25.95 14.91
N ILE A 8 10.30 25.20 13.88
CA ILE A 8 11.12 24.97 12.69
C ILE A 8 10.78 26.07 11.69
N HIS A 9 11.77 26.87 11.31
CA HIS A 9 11.57 27.99 10.38
C HIS A 9 11.96 27.63 8.94
N ASP A 10 12.95 26.75 8.76
CA ASP A 10 13.49 26.37 7.45
C ASP A 10 12.94 25.01 7.00
N PHE A 11 11.62 24.90 6.88
CA PHE A 11 10.97 23.72 6.30
C PHE A 11 10.47 24.00 4.89
N ASP A 12 10.40 22.97 4.07
CA ASP A 12 9.83 23.04 2.73
C ASP A 12 8.31 22.78 2.82
N PRO A 13 7.45 23.75 2.45
CA PRO A 13 6.01 23.58 2.52
C PRO A 13 5.45 22.59 1.48
N GLU A 14 6.17 22.29 0.40
CA GLU A 14 5.70 21.40 -0.66
C GLU A 14 5.66 19.93 -0.19
N VAL A 15 6.56 19.56 0.73
CA VAL A 15 6.67 18.19 1.28
C VAL A 15 5.82 17.95 2.53
N LEU A 16 5.17 18.98 3.08
CA LEU A 16 4.27 18.85 4.26
C LEU A 16 3.06 17.95 4.02
N SER A 17 2.69 17.75 2.75
CA SER A 17 1.56 16.92 2.33
C SER A 17 1.82 15.42 2.45
N ILE A 18 3.07 15.00 2.70
CA ILE A 18 3.45 13.59 2.85
C ILE A 18 3.00 13.09 4.22
N PHE A 19 1.82 12.45 4.25
CA PHE A 19 1.29 11.87 5.48
C PHE A 19 1.83 10.46 5.67
N SER A 20 2.79 10.30 6.58
CA SER A 20 3.38 9.01 6.91
C SER A 20 2.32 7.96 7.26
N ARG A 21 1.20 8.35 7.89
CA ARG A 21 0.13 7.43 8.27
C ARG A 21 -0.53 6.74 7.08
N ALA A 22 -0.90 7.50 6.05
CA ALA A 22 -1.58 6.96 4.86
C ALA A 22 -0.65 6.04 4.06
N ALA A 23 0.60 6.48 3.84
CA ALA A 23 1.60 5.68 3.16
C ALA A 23 1.86 4.36 3.92
N LEU A 24 2.07 4.42 5.24
CA LEU A 24 2.31 3.24 6.07
C LEU A 24 1.14 2.24 6.08
N GLU A 25 -0.11 2.72 6.08
CA GLU A 25 -1.28 1.86 5.99
C GLU A 25 -1.35 1.13 4.64
N SER A 26 -1.05 1.83 3.54
CA SER A 26 -1.03 1.23 2.19
C SER A 26 0.12 0.22 2.05
N ILE A 27 1.31 0.54 2.57
CA ILE A 27 2.46 -0.39 2.62
C ILE A 27 2.07 -1.69 3.36
N LYS A 28 1.43 -1.58 4.54
CA LYS A 28 0.99 -2.74 5.34
C LYS A 28 -0.08 -3.58 4.67
N LYS A 29 -0.95 -2.96 3.86
CA LYS A 29 -1.95 -3.68 3.06
C LYS A 29 -1.31 -4.46 1.89
N GLY A 30 -0.06 -4.16 1.55
CA GLY A 30 0.66 -4.79 0.45
C GLY A 30 0.38 -4.17 -0.92
N GLY A 31 -0.31 -3.03 -0.98
CA GLY A 31 -0.52 -2.27 -2.21
C GLY A 31 0.72 -1.46 -2.60
N GLU A 32 0.74 -0.94 -3.84
CA GLU A 32 1.79 -0.03 -4.34
C GLU A 32 1.34 1.43 -4.43
N ASP A 33 0.09 1.74 -4.05
CA ASP A 33 -0.48 3.09 -4.12
C ASP A 33 0.31 4.12 -3.30
N TRP A 34 1.08 3.67 -2.30
CA TRP A 34 1.93 4.51 -1.47
C TRP A 34 3.18 5.03 -2.19
N VAL A 35 3.58 4.43 -3.31
CA VAL A 35 4.80 4.82 -4.05
C VAL A 35 4.72 6.26 -4.53
N SER A 36 3.53 6.71 -4.96
CA SER A 36 3.30 8.11 -5.36
C SER A 36 3.12 9.07 -4.18
N MET A 37 2.95 8.55 -2.96
CA MET A 37 2.81 9.33 -1.73
C MET A 37 4.15 9.66 -1.08
N VAL A 38 5.25 9.07 -1.56
CA VAL A 38 6.59 9.25 -1.04
C VAL A 38 7.53 9.74 -2.14
N PRO A 39 8.64 10.42 -1.81
CA PRO A 39 9.64 10.80 -2.80
C PRO A 39 10.33 9.58 -3.44
N ASP A 40 10.77 9.70 -4.70
CA ASP A 40 11.39 8.67 -5.58
C ASP A 40 12.61 7.89 -5.03
N PHE A 41 13.12 8.28 -3.87
CA PHE A 41 14.24 7.60 -3.22
C PHE A 41 13.76 6.73 -2.05
N VAL A 42 12.64 7.11 -1.44
CA VAL A 42 12.11 6.47 -0.24
C VAL A 42 11.44 5.14 -0.59
N ASP A 43 10.78 5.05 -1.75
CA ASP A 43 10.20 3.81 -2.26
C ASP A 43 11.25 2.71 -2.45
N ARG A 44 12.40 3.05 -3.04
CA ARG A 44 13.54 2.15 -3.21
C ARG A 44 14.08 1.66 -1.88
N ILE A 45 14.31 2.56 -0.93
CA ILE A 45 14.78 2.20 0.41
C ILE A 45 13.83 1.20 1.08
N ILE A 46 12.52 1.45 1.01
CA ILE A 46 11.51 0.57 1.62
C ILE A 46 11.55 -0.82 0.98
N LYS A 47 11.58 -0.88 -0.36
CA LYS A 47 11.60 -2.13 -1.14
C LYS A 47 12.88 -2.94 -0.91
N GLU A 48 14.04 -2.31 -0.89
CA GLU A 48 15.36 -2.95 -0.71
C GLU A 48 15.58 -3.46 0.71
N ASN A 49 15.13 -2.69 1.71
CA ASN A 49 15.36 -3.01 3.13
C ASN A 49 14.19 -3.75 3.78
N CYS A 50 13.18 -4.17 3.02
CA CYS A 50 11.99 -4.84 3.55
C CYS A 50 11.30 -4.06 4.68
N LEU A 51 11.22 -2.72 4.56
CA LEU A 51 10.69 -1.89 5.63
C LEU A 51 9.17 -2.04 5.74
N PHE A 52 8.67 -1.90 6.98
CA PHE A 52 7.23 -1.90 7.28
C PHE A 52 6.48 -3.17 6.84
N GLY A 53 7.18 -4.29 6.66
CA GLY A 53 6.60 -5.57 6.27
C GLY A 53 6.35 -5.70 4.76
N TYR A 54 6.83 -4.75 3.96
CA TYR A 54 6.79 -4.80 2.50
C TYR A 54 8.18 -5.13 1.96
N CYS A 55 8.35 -6.35 1.48
CA CYS A 55 9.52 -6.75 0.70
C CYS A 55 9.13 -6.71 -0.77
N GLY A 56 10.00 -6.25 -1.66
CA GLY A 56 9.74 -6.17 -3.12
C GLY A 56 9.49 -7.50 -3.85
N ALA A 57 9.13 -8.56 -3.14
CA ALA A 57 8.63 -9.80 -3.70
C ALA A 57 7.09 -9.72 -3.84
N PRO A 58 6.52 -9.98 -5.02
CA PRO A 58 5.09 -9.98 -5.21
C PRO A 58 4.46 -11.07 -4.35
N LYS A 59 3.63 -10.68 -3.37
CA LYS A 59 2.62 -11.60 -2.87
C LYS A 59 1.64 -11.80 -4.02
N SER A 60 1.73 -12.99 -4.61
CA SER A 60 0.71 -13.60 -5.45
C SER A 60 -0.68 -13.09 -5.08
N GLU A 61 -1.29 -12.34 -5.99
CA GLU A 61 -2.71 -12.03 -5.96
C GLU A 61 -3.46 -13.36 -5.86
N GLU A 62 -3.97 -13.68 -4.67
CA GLU A 62 -5.08 -14.61 -4.53
C GLU A 62 -6.28 -13.94 -5.20
N LYS A 63 -6.40 -14.16 -6.52
CA LYS A 63 -7.64 -13.95 -7.26
C LYS A 63 -8.73 -14.72 -6.53
N GLN A 64 -9.59 -14.00 -5.82
CA GLN A 64 -10.94 -14.47 -5.50
C GLN A 64 -11.71 -14.56 -6.82
N ALA A 65 -11.54 -15.68 -7.52
CA ALA A 65 -12.50 -16.17 -8.49
C ALA A 65 -13.53 -17.01 -7.73
N SER A 66 -14.52 -16.36 -7.14
CA SER A 66 -15.76 -17.04 -6.73
C SER A 66 -16.74 -16.99 -7.90
N GLU A 67 -16.48 -17.77 -8.95
CA GLU A 67 -17.57 -18.29 -9.76
C GLU A 67 -17.94 -19.64 -9.15
N ASP A 68 -19.14 -19.68 -8.56
CA ASP A 68 -19.67 -20.86 -7.87
C ASP A 68 -19.87 -21.99 -8.89
N PRO A 69 -19.17 -23.14 -8.75
CA PRO A 69 -19.33 -24.28 -9.66
C PRO A 69 -20.76 -24.84 -9.67
N ALA A 70 -21.60 -24.50 -8.67
CA ALA A 70 -23.00 -24.90 -8.64
C ALA A 70 -23.84 -24.23 -9.75
N GLU A 71 -23.57 -22.97 -10.11
CA GLU A 71 -24.37 -22.27 -11.13
C GLU A 71 -24.00 -22.71 -12.56
N ALA A 72 -22.73 -23.08 -12.79
CA ALA A 72 -22.30 -23.67 -14.05
C ALA A 72 -22.94 -25.05 -14.30
N ALA A 73 -23.14 -25.86 -13.25
CA ALA A 73 -23.80 -27.16 -13.36
C ALA A 73 -25.31 -27.04 -13.62
N ALA A 74 -25.98 -26.05 -13.01
CA ALA A 74 -27.42 -25.85 -13.19
C ALA A 74 -27.79 -25.54 -14.66
N ARG A 75 -26.99 -24.73 -15.35
CA ARG A 75 -27.26 -24.36 -16.76
C ARG A 75 -27.07 -25.53 -17.74
N ALA A 76 -26.24 -26.51 -17.41
CA ALA A 76 -25.97 -27.66 -18.28
C ALA A 76 -27.10 -28.71 -18.27
N ILE A 77 -27.95 -28.70 -17.22
CA ILE A 77 -29.05 -29.65 -17.08
C ILE A 77 -30.30 -29.15 -17.82
N GLU A 78 -30.49 -27.84 -17.96
CA GLU A 78 -31.71 -27.25 -18.55
C GLU A 78 -31.73 -27.27 -20.10
N GLN A 79 -30.60 -27.54 -20.77
CA GLN A 79 -30.52 -27.59 -22.23
C GLN A 79 -30.69 -29.01 -22.81
N LYS A 80 -31.24 -29.96 -22.06
CA LYS A 80 -31.36 -31.38 -22.46
C LYS A 80 -32.79 -31.90 -22.43
#